data_AF-A0AA46Z527-F1
#
_entry.id   AF-A0AA46Z527-F1
#
_cell.length_a   1.000
_cell.length_b   1.000
_cell.length_c   1.000
_cell.angle_alpha   90.00
_cell.angle_beta   90.00
_cell.angle_gamma   90.00
#
_symmetry.space_group_name_H-M   'P 1'
#
loop_
_entity.id
_entity.type
_entity.pdbx_description
1 polymer ?
#
loop_
_entity_poly.entity_id
_entity_poly.type
_entity_poly.pdbx_seq_one_letter_code
_entity_poly.pdbx_strand_id
1 'polypeptide(L)'
;MRHPTAVPHIPDPKPPIILYGYTAYDALELAQARANISRDSMNRKIRRDARLVLSGVISCPLEFKTNSEVNYKKWINENLNYLHGKYGGNLISVILHEDEAHPHIHFICVPKPTVDSNMHIKMIHDPIKERENTKGGRKVKFDAYKRSFRKLQDEYYESVASKFGFLRDGARRNRLTRSEYIRRKEYSEALKNIYSINYLMVKTNQFKEKEVGSNEYEIKPNNSKVKSQEEIIKVNKRDDDMLCLFKKYYSINSKVELYKDKYEEINETLNKLKKKYNKVERLYFLFKEKYNRAESKVEFLEAKVKELELDNSIIRSQFRASNNSSHYVGDLIKTPREESLMNKRAIKIDVNKQERKEKTPEYTP
;
A
#
# COMPACT_ATOMS: atom_id res chain seq x y z
N MET A 1 18.40 22.63 14.09
CA MET A 1 19.80 22.45 14.51
C MET A 1 19.92 21.16 15.30
N ARG A 2 21.05 20.47 15.16
CA ARG A 2 21.40 19.32 16.01
C ARG A 2 22.10 19.86 17.26
N HIS A 3 21.68 19.42 18.44
CA HIS A 3 22.42 19.76 19.67
C HIS A 3 23.74 18.98 19.67
N PRO A 4 24.91 19.61 19.93
CA PRO A 4 26.22 18.94 19.83
C PRO A 4 26.32 17.64 20.66
N THR A 5 25.70 17.60 21.83
CA THR A 5 25.70 16.42 22.71
C THR A 5 24.69 15.32 22.30
N ALA A 6 23.82 15.59 21.31
CA ALA A 6 22.76 14.67 20.89
C ALA A 6 23.12 13.86 19.64
N VAL A 7 24.34 13.99 19.10
CA VAL A 7 24.79 13.37 17.84
C VAL A 7 26.04 12.48 17.92
N PRO A 8 26.37 11.81 19.05
CA PRO A 8 27.60 11.02 19.14
C PRO A 8 27.63 9.81 18.18
N HIS A 9 26.47 9.41 17.65
CA HIS A 9 26.29 8.24 16.79
C HIS A 9 26.38 8.57 15.28
N ILE A 10 26.58 9.83 14.90
CA ILE A 10 26.64 10.26 13.50
C ILE A 10 28.07 10.68 13.19
N PRO A 11 28.80 9.94 12.33
CA PRO A 11 30.21 10.22 12.06
C PRO A 11 30.47 11.60 11.43
N ASP A 12 29.56 12.05 10.56
CA ASP A 12 29.65 13.33 9.86
C ASP A 12 28.26 14.00 9.85
N PRO A 13 27.86 14.69 10.94
CA PRO A 13 26.54 15.28 11.07
C PRO A 13 26.38 16.47 10.13
N LYS A 14 25.39 16.39 9.25
CA LYS A 14 25.08 17.47 8.31
C LYS A 14 24.05 18.44 8.90
N PRO A 15 24.08 19.72 8.49
CA PRO A 15 23.00 20.64 8.82
C PRO A 15 21.66 20.08 8.35
N PRO A 16 20.62 20.07 9.21
CA PRO A 16 19.32 19.58 8.81
C PRO A 16 18.65 20.52 7.81
N ILE A 17 17.86 19.95 6.89
CA ILE A 17 17.18 20.71 5.84
C ILE A 17 15.81 21.14 6.35
N ILE A 18 15.54 22.46 6.40
CA ILE A 18 14.23 22.97 6.78
C ILE A 18 13.34 22.93 5.55
N LEU A 19 12.33 22.05 5.57
CA LEU A 19 11.35 21.93 4.49
C LEU A 19 10.20 22.94 4.65
N TYR A 20 9.86 23.29 5.90
CA TYR A 20 8.82 24.28 6.20
C TYR A 20 9.07 24.93 7.56
N GLY A 21 8.77 26.24 7.64
CA GLY A 21 8.72 26.98 8.89
C GLY A 21 10.11 27.29 9.45
N TYR A 22 10.29 27.05 10.75
CA TYR A 22 11.45 27.51 11.52
C TYR A 22 12.38 26.38 11.96
N THR A 23 13.48 26.71 12.64
CA THR A 23 14.31 25.70 13.28
C THR A 23 13.61 25.09 14.51
N ALA A 24 14.13 23.96 15.01
CA ALA A 24 13.63 23.36 16.25
C ALA A 24 13.78 24.28 17.48
N TYR A 25 14.80 25.14 17.52
CA TYR A 25 15.00 26.09 18.62
C TYR A 25 13.96 27.22 18.56
N ASP A 26 13.77 27.83 17.39
CA ASP A 26 12.73 28.85 17.21
C ASP A 26 11.33 28.30 17.52
N ALA A 27 11.06 27.04 17.15
CA ALA A 27 9.80 26.38 17.45
C ALA A 27 9.59 26.20 18.98
N LEU A 28 10.66 25.93 19.72
CA LEU A 28 10.64 25.85 21.18
C LEU A 28 10.41 27.23 21.81
N GLU A 29 11.10 28.26 21.35
CA GLU A 29 10.89 29.64 21.80
C GLU A 29 9.45 30.10 21.55
N LEU A 30 8.90 29.80 20.37
CA LEU A 30 7.51 30.08 20.05
C LEU A 30 6.54 29.34 20.99
N ALA A 31 6.82 28.08 21.33
CA ALA A 31 6.01 27.32 22.28
C ALA A 31 6.02 27.96 23.67
N GLN A 32 7.18 28.42 24.13
CA GLN A 32 7.31 29.14 25.41
C GLN A 32 6.57 30.48 25.38
N ALA A 33 6.74 31.26 24.31
CA ALA A 33 6.07 32.54 24.13
C ALA A 33 4.54 32.38 24.15
N ARG A 34 4.01 31.40 23.40
CA ARG A 34 2.57 31.09 23.41
C ARG A 34 2.09 30.65 24.79
N ALA A 35 2.86 29.83 25.51
CA ALA A 35 2.48 29.38 26.84
C ALA A 35 2.49 30.52 27.88
N ASN A 36 3.41 31.47 27.77
CA ASN A 36 3.52 32.61 28.69
C ASN A 36 2.32 33.55 28.61
N ILE A 37 1.74 33.72 27.42
CA ILE A 37 0.54 34.55 27.21
C ILE A 37 -0.78 33.76 27.40
N SER A 38 -0.70 32.44 27.58
CA SER A 38 -1.87 31.57 27.63
C SER A 38 -2.21 31.10 29.04
N ARG A 39 -3.42 30.58 29.19
CA ARG A 39 -3.99 30.05 30.42
C ARG A 39 -4.53 28.64 30.21
N ASP A 40 -4.66 27.92 31.32
CA ASP A 40 -5.33 26.63 31.34
C ASP A 40 -6.86 26.78 31.31
N SER A 41 -7.59 25.68 31.19
CA SER A 41 -9.05 25.69 31.15
C SER A 41 -9.74 26.23 32.42
N MET A 42 -8.99 26.48 33.48
CA MET A 42 -9.47 27.08 34.73
C MET A 42 -8.97 28.53 34.88
N ASN A 43 -8.52 29.15 33.79
CA ASN A 43 -7.99 30.52 33.73
C ASN A 43 -6.71 30.75 34.56
N ARG A 44 -5.97 29.69 34.89
CA ARG A 44 -4.71 29.76 35.65
C ARG A 44 -3.52 29.82 34.70
N LYS A 45 -2.37 30.26 35.21
CA LYS A 45 -1.10 30.20 34.49
C LYS A 45 -0.80 28.75 34.07
N ILE A 46 -0.35 28.56 32.83
CA ILE A 46 0.09 27.25 32.35
C ILE A 46 1.22 26.74 33.24
N ARG A 47 1.10 25.48 33.65
CA ARG A 47 2.10 24.84 34.52
C ARG A 47 3.41 24.65 33.76
N ARG A 48 4.53 24.81 34.47
CA ARG A 48 5.89 24.60 33.94
C ARG A 48 6.15 23.22 33.35
N ASP A 49 5.39 22.20 33.77
CA ASP A 49 5.45 20.81 33.29
C ASP A 49 4.35 20.48 32.27
N ALA A 50 3.63 21.48 31.77
CA ALA A 50 2.58 21.26 30.78
C ALA A 50 3.14 20.72 29.47
N ARG A 51 2.38 19.81 28.84
CA ARG A 51 2.66 19.36 27.48
C ARG A 51 2.20 20.46 26.52
N LEU A 52 3.13 21.03 25.77
CA LEU A 52 2.87 22.18 24.88
C LEU A 52 3.20 21.91 23.41
N VAL A 53 4.05 20.93 23.15
CA VAL A 53 4.56 20.62 21.81
C VAL A 53 4.13 19.21 21.41
N LEU A 54 3.62 19.07 20.19
CA LEU A 54 3.49 17.80 19.51
C LEU A 54 4.64 17.68 18.53
N SER A 55 5.52 16.71 18.75
CA SER A 55 6.60 16.37 17.83
C SER A 55 6.38 14.98 17.27
N GLY A 56 6.62 14.79 15.98
CA GLY A 56 6.56 13.49 15.34
C GLY A 56 7.70 13.27 14.35
N VAL A 57 7.97 11.99 14.06
CA VAL A 57 9.01 11.56 13.14
C VAL A 57 8.39 10.67 12.07
N ILE A 58 8.72 10.94 10.81
CA ILE A 58 8.27 10.17 9.65
C ILE A 58 9.51 9.71 8.89
N SER A 59 9.81 8.41 8.91
CA SER A 59 10.97 7.84 8.24
C SER A 59 10.59 7.01 7.02
N CYS A 60 11.54 6.84 6.10
CA CYS A 60 11.44 5.89 5.00
C CYS A 60 12.68 4.97 4.96
N PRO A 61 12.56 3.76 4.38
CA PRO A 61 13.72 2.92 4.10
C PRO A 61 14.73 3.66 3.21
N LEU A 62 16.02 3.38 3.38
CA LEU A 62 17.06 4.02 2.58
C LEU A 62 16.93 3.63 1.10
N GLU A 63 16.56 2.38 0.84
CA GLU A 63 16.36 1.83 -0.49
C GLU A 63 15.24 2.56 -1.24
N PHE A 64 14.22 3.06 -0.53
CA PHE A 64 13.15 3.84 -1.16
C PHE A 64 13.68 5.13 -1.78
N LYS A 65 14.60 5.81 -1.08
CA LYS A 65 15.28 7.00 -1.60
C LYS A 65 16.17 6.64 -2.79
N THR A 66 17.04 5.64 -2.64
CA THR A 66 18.03 5.29 -3.68
C THR A 66 17.38 4.73 -4.96
N ASN A 67 16.24 4.03 -4.83
CA ASN A 67 15.57 3.42 -5.99
C ASN A 67 14.89 4.46 -6.91
N SER A 68 14.47 5.61 -6.37
CA SER A 68 13.82 6.65 -7.18
C SER A 68 13.78 7.99 -6.46
N GLU A 69 14.72 8.87 -6.83
CA GLU A 69 14.75 10.26 -6.36
C GLU A 69 13.44 11.02 -6.64
N VAL A 70 12.78 10.71 -7.77
CA VAL A 70 11.48 11.31 -8.12
C VAL A 70 10.39 10.89 -7.14
N ASN A 71 10.30 9.60 -6.79
CA ASN A 71 9.31 9.13 -5.82
C ASN A 71 9.65 9.60 -4.40
N TYR A 72 10.93 9.73 -4.07
CA TYR A 72 11.37 10.28 -2.80
C TYR A 72 10.95 11.75 -2.62
N LYS A 73 11.19 12.61 -3.61
CA LYS A 73 10.70 14.00 -3.60
C LYS A 73 9.18 14.09 -3.54
N LYS A 74 8.46 13.21 -4.25
CA LYS A 74 6.99 13.12 -4.13
C LYS A 74 6.56 12.74 -2.71
N TRP A 75 7.23 11.79 -2.07
CA TRP A 75 6.95 11.40 -0.69
C TRP A 75 7.16 12.55 0.28
N ILE A 76 8.23 13.34 0.13
CA ILE A 76 8.45 14.56 0.92
C ILE A 76 7.27 15.53 0.74
N ASN A 77 6.87 15.81 -0.50
CA ASN A 77 5.78 16.74 -0.78
C ASN A 77 4.42 16.25 -0.25
N GLU A 78 4.11 14.96 -0.38
CA GLU A 78 2.87 14.38 0.18
C GLU A 78 2.85 14.48 1.71
N ASN A 79 4.00 14.31 2.38
CA ASN A 79 4.10 14.52 3.82
C ASN A 79 3.90 15.99 4.20
N LEU A 80 4.50 16.93 3.46
CA LEU A 80 4.26 18.36 3.68
C LEU A 80 2.77 18.69 3.54
N ASN A 81 2.14 18.25 2.45
CA ASN A 81 0.71 18.47 2.20
C ASN A 81 -0.16 17.87 3.31
N TYR A 82 0.13 16.63 3.74
CA TYR A 82 -0.60 15.98 4.83
C TYR A 82 -0.46 16.75 6.15
N LEU A 83 0.76 17.12 6.54
CA LEU A 83 1.01 17.85 7.78
C LEU A 83 0.37 19.23 7.77
N HIS A 84 0.44 19.94 6.65
CA HIS A 84 -0.23 21.21 6.44
C HIS A 84 -1.74 21.09 6.53
N GLY A 85 -2.33 20.11 5.85
CA GLY A 85 -3.78 19.86 5.89
C GLY A 85 -4.26 19.49 7.28
N LYS A 86 -3.52 18.65 8.01
CA LYS A 86 -3.93 18.16 9.33
C LYS A 86 -3.78 19.20 10.44
N TYR A 87 -2.64 19.89 10.48
CA TYR A 87 -2.31 20.77 11.61
C TYR A 87 -2.50 22.26 11.28
N GLY A 88 -2.57 22.63 10.00
CA GLY A 88 -2.77 24.00 9.55
C GLY A 88 -1.76 24.95 10.20
N GLY A 89 -2.26 26.08 10.71
CA GLY A 89 -1.41 27.06 11.39
C GLY A 89 -0.79 26.60 12.73
N ASN A 90 -1.09 25.38 13.19
CA ASN A 90 -0.40 24.81 14.34
C ASN A 90 0.92 24.12 13.95
N LEU A 91 1.13 23.80 12.67
CA LEU A 91 2.41 23.31 12.17
C LEU A 91 3.43 24.43 12.18
N ILE A 92 4.55 24.26 12.89
CA ILE A 92 5.58 25.29 13.07
C ILE A 92 6.85 24.98 12.30
N SER A 93 7.21 23.70 12.21
CA SER A 93 8.47 23.28 11.61
C SER A 93 8.34 21.90 10.98
N VAL A 94 8.97 21.72 9.82
CA VAL A 94 9.21 20.42 9.17
C VAL A 94 10.68 20.38 8.77
N ILE A 95 11.41 19.40 9.30
CA ILE A 95 12.87 19.31 9.22
C ILE A 95 13.24 17.93 8.68
N LEU A 96 13.99 17.89 7.59
CA LEU A 96 14.48 16.67 6.96
C LEU A 96 15.92 16.38 7.39
N HIS A 97 16.15 15.15 7.79
CA HIS A 97 17.46 14.56 8.09
C HIS A 97 17.75 13.44 7.09
N GLU A 98 18.92 13.49 6.46
CA GLU A 98 19.35 12.53 5.42
C GLU A 98 20.74 11.94 5.69
N ASP A 99 21.38 12.39 6.76
CA ASP A 99 22.72 12.04 7.25
C ASP A 99 22.69 10.90 8.28
N GLU A 100 21.54 10.23 8.43
CA GLU A 100 21.35 9.06 9.30
C GLU A 100 21.01 7.82 8.46
N ALA A 101 21.01 6.64 9.09
CA ALA A 101 20.77 5.36 8.41
C ALA A 101 19.49 5.31 7.56
N HIS A 102 18.46 6.03 8.01
CA HIS A 102 17.20 6.19 7.29
C HIS A 102 16.83 7.66 7.19
N PRO A 103 16.54 8.18 5.99
CA PRO A 103 16.03 9.53 5.84
C PRO A 103 14.71 9.69 6.61
N HIS A 104 14.57 10.79 7.33
CA HIS A 104 13.39 11.03 8.15
C HIS A 104 13.09 12.51 8.33
N ILE A 105 11.80 12.79 8.52
CA ILE A 105 11.24 14.11 8.71
C ILE A 105 10.81 14.24 10.16
N HIS A 106 11.34 15.24 10.87
CA HIS A 106 10.76 15.73 12.11
C HIS A 106 9.72 16.80 11.79
N PHE A 107 8.58 16.76 12.47
CA PHE A 107 7.63 17.87 12.44
C PHE A 107 7.29 18.31 13.86
N ILE A 108 7.11 19.62 14.02
CA ILE A 108 6.80 20.25 15.30
C ILE A 108 5.51 21.05 15.14
N CYS A 109 4.55 20.74 16.00
CA CYS A 109 3.28 21.44 16.10
C CYS A 109 3.12 22.06 17.49
N VAL A 110 2.62 23.29 17.53
CA VAL A 110 2.33 24.03 18.75
C VAL A 110 0.89 24.55 18.63
N PRO A 111 0.00 24.32 19.60
CA PRO A 111 -1.36 24.81 19.52
C PRO A 111 -1.37 26.34 19.53
N LYS A 112 -2.23 26.95 18.71
CA LYS A 112 -2.53 28.37 18.82
C LYS A 112 -3.38 28.62 20.06
N PRO A 113 -3.11 29.66 20.85
CA PRO A 113 -4.03 30.09 21.90
C PRO A 113 -5.41 30.43 21.32
N THR A 114 -6.47 30.13 22.05
CA THR A 114 -7.82 30.58 21.69
C THR A 114 -7.97 32.09 21.93
N VAL A 115 -9.10 32.66 21.49
CA VAL A 115 -9.45 34.06 21.77
C VAL A 115 -9.44 34.35 23.28
N ASP A 116 -9.94 33.41 24.09
CA ASP A 116 -9.91 33.48 25.56
C ASP A 116 -8.54 33.13 26.18
N SER A 117 -7.46 33.17 25.39
CA SER A 117 -6.10 32.82 25.79
C SER A 117 -5.94 31.38 26.30
N ASN A 118 -6.86 30.46 26.02
CA ASN A 118 -6.71 29.07 26.44
C ASN A 118 -5.76 28.31 25.50
N MET A 119 -4.86 27.51 26.07
CA MET A 119 -3.95 26.66 25.28
C MET A 119 -3.79 25.28 25.92
N HIS A 120 -4.01 24.23 25.14
CA HIS A 120 -3.82 22.85 25.59
C HIS A 120 -3.43 21.92 24.44
N ILE A 121 -2.55 20.95 24.70
CA ILE A 121 -2.07 20.00 23.67
C ILE A 121 -3.20 19.19 23.00
N LYS A 122 -4.29 18.96 23.73
CA LYS A 122 -5.49 18.27 23.21
C LYS A 122 -6.12 18.97 21.99
N MET A 123 -5.81 20.24 21.76
CA MET A 123 -6.30 20.99 20.60
C MET A 123 -5.69 20.47 19.29
N ILE A 124 -4.51 19.84 19.35
CA ILE A 124 -3.77 19.36 18.18
C ILE A 124 -3.41 17.87 18.26
N HIS A 125 -3.62 17.21 19.41
CA HIS A 125 -3.24 15.82 19.63
C HIS A 125 -4.48 14.93 19.85
N ASP A 126 -5.00 14.34 18.77
CA ASP A 126 -6.25 13.55 18.77
C ASP A 126 -6.29 12.44 19.84
N PRO A 127 -5.21 11.67 20.09
CA PRO A 127 -5.24 10.69 21.19
C PRO A 127 -5.40 11.29 22.59
N ILE A 128 -4.79 12.43 22.88
CA ILE A 128 -4.95 13.11 24.17
C ILE A 128 -6.37 13.67 24.28
N LYS A 129 -6.89 14.26 23.20
CA LYS A 129 -8.26 14.75 23.11
C LYS A 129 -9.28 13.65 23.43
N GLU A 130 -9.18 12.51 22.76
CA GLU A 130 -10.07 11.36 22.96
C GLU A 130 -9.99 10.82 24.39
N ARG A 131 -8.77 10.69 24.94
CA ARG A 131 -8.57 10.24 26.33
C ARG A 131 -9.25 11.16 27.34
N GLU A 132 -9.16 12.48 27.13
CA GLU A 132 -9.70 13.48 28.05
C GLU A 132 -11.22 13.66 27.94
N ASN A 133 -11.76 13.52 26.72
CA ASN A 133 -13.20 13.58 26.47
C ASN A 133 -13.94 12.29 26.90
N THR A 134 -13.23 11.16 26.96
CA THR A 134 -13.82 9.89 27.37
C THR A 134 -14.18 9.90 28.86
N LYS A 135 -15.44 9.65 29.20
CA LYS A 135 -15.89 9.45 30.59
C LYS A 135 -15.57 8.02 31.06
N GLY A 136 -15.37 7.85 32.36
CA GLY A 136 -15.11 6.56 32.99
C GLY A 136 -13.70 6.42 33.58
N GLY A 137 -13.42 5.21 34.05
CA GLY A 137 -12.17 4.89 34.75
C GLY A 137 -10.92 4.89 33.87
N ARG A 138 -9.75 4.76 34.50
CA ARG A 138 -8.43 4.80 33.86
C ARG A 138 -8.31 3.85 32.65
N LYS A 139 -8.83 2.62 32.77
CA LYS A 139 -8.79 1.61 31.71
C LYS A 139 -9.53 2.08 30.44
N VAL A 140 -10.75 2.57 30.59
CA VAL A 140 -11.59 3.04 29.47
C VAL A 140 -10.92 4.22 28.75
N LYS A 141 -10.39 5.19 29.49
CA LYS A 141 -9.64 6.32 28.92
C LYS A 141 -8.38 5.86 28.18
N PHE A 142 -7.67 4.88 28.72
CA PHE A 142 -6.48 4.32 28.08
C PHE A 142 -6.80 3.54 26.81
N ASP A 143 -7.93 2.83 26.78
CA ASP A 143 -8.41 2.14 25.58
C ASP A 143 -8.84 3.14 24.49
N ALA A 144 -9.52 4.22 24.86
CA ALA A 144 -9.83 5.32 23.94
C ALA A 144 -8.56 5.97 23.35
N TYR A 145 -7.55 6.22 24.20
CA TYR A 145 -6.24 6.72 23.78
C TYR A 145 -5.57 5.79 22.75
N LYS A 146 -5.47 4.49 23.04
CA LYS A 146 -4.89 3.50 22.11
C LYS A 146 -5.63 3.42 20.79
N ARG A 147 -6.97 3.43 20.83
CA ARG A 147 -7.81 3.40 19.64
C ARG A 147 -7.60 4.64 18.78
N SER A 148 -7.52 5.83 19.40
CA SER A 148 -7.24 7.07 18.69
C SER A 148 -5.85 7.09 18.07
N PHE A 149 -4.84 6.52 18.74
CA PHE A 149 -3.51 6.34 18.15
C PHE A 149 -3.51 5.42 16.91
N ARG A 150 -4.32 4.35 16.93
CA ARG A 150 -4.47 3.49 15.74
C ARG A 150 -5.10 4.27 14.59
N LYS A 151 -6.20 4.99 14.86
CA LYS A 151 -6.83 5.85 13.85
C LYS A 151 -5.86 6.86 13.25
N LEU A 152 -5.02 7.51 14.07
CA LEU A 152 -4.00 8.43 13.58
C LEU A 152 -3.00 7.76 12.63
N GLN A 153 -2.58 6.54 12.95
CA GLN A 153 -1.68 5.75 12.08
C GLN A 153 -2.37 5.28 10.80
N ASP A 154 -3.66 4.91 10.89
CA ASP A 154 -4.48 4.47 9.75
C ASP A 154 -4.73 5.63 8.79
N GLU A 155 -5.08 6.81 9.32
CA GLU A 155 -5.25 8.05 8.56
C GLU A 155 -3.96 8.43 7.80
N TYR A 156 -2.80 8.42 8.47
CA TYR A 156 -1.53 8.69 7.82
C TYR A 156 -1.21 7.65 6.73
N TYR A 157 -1.49 6.38 7.00
CA TYR A 157 -1.26 5.31 6.04
C TYR A 157 -2.10 5.49 4.77
N GLU A 158 -3.39 5.75 4.92
CA GLU A 158 -4.31 5.97 3.80
C GLU A 158 -3.95 7.24 3.02
N SER A 159 -3.58 8.31 3.72
CA SER A 159 -3.31 9.62 3.13
C SER A 159 -1.96 9.69 2.40
N VAL A 160 -0.93 9.02 2.91
CA VAL A 160 0.45 9.16 2.40
C VAL A 160 1.07 7.80 2.13
N ALA A 161 1.23 6.96 3.16
CA ALA A 161 2.13 5.80 3.09
C ALA A 161 1.73 4.77 2.01
N SER A 162 0.42 4.53 1.86
CA SER A 162 -0.15 3.59 0.89
C SER A 162 0.21 3.95 -0.56
N LYS A 163 0.28 5.25 -0.88
CA LYS A 163 0.64 5.78 -2.20
C LYS A 163 2.06 5.42 -2.62
N PHE A 164 2.92 5.08 -1.67
CA PHE A 164 4.32 4.76 -1.89
C PHE A 164 4.65 3.28 -1.70
N GLY A 165 3.65 2.44 -1.45
CA GLY A 165 3.83 1.00 -1.25
C GLY A 165 4.43 0.66 0.12
N PHE A 166 4.29 1.56 1.09
CA PHE A 166 4.64 1.26 2.47
C PHE A 166 3.53 0.45 3.13
N LEU A 167 3.92 -0.39 4.08
CA LEU A 167 2.98 -1.18 4.89
C LEU A 167 2.51 -0.37 6.10
N ARG A 168 1.25 -0.56 6.47
CA ARG A 168 0.68 0.05 7.67
C ARG A 168 1.39 -0.41 8.93
N ASP A 169 1.71 -1.69 9.01
CA ASP A 169 2.37 -2.29 10.17
C ASP A 169 3.76 -2.79 9.80
N GLY A 170 4.72 -2.56 10.70
CA GLY A 170 6.06 -3.12 10.56
C GLY A 170 6.09 -4.63 10.80
N ALA A 171 7.09 -5.30 10.21
CA ALA A 171 7.24 -6.76 10.25
C ALA A 171 7.27 -7.35 11.67
N ARG A 172 7.69 -6.58 12.69
CA ARG A 172 7.75 -7.04 14.09
C ARG A 172 6.40 -7.03 14.82
N ARG A 173 5.39 -6.29 14.35
CA ARG A 173 4.10 -6.19 15.06
C ARG A 173 3.18 -7.37 14.82
N ASN A 174 3.23 -7.93 13.62
CA ASN A 174 2.50 -9.14 13.28
C ASN A 174 3.53 -10.26 13.26
N ARG A 175 3.33 -11.36 14.00
CA ARG A 175 4.13 -12.59 13.86
C ARG A 175 3.79 -13.26 12.52
N LEU A 176 4.00 -12.54 11.42
CA LEU A 176 3.73 -13.03 10.07
C LEU A 176 4.80 -14.05 9.72
N THR A 177 4.36 -15.12 9.09
CA THR A 177 5.26 -15.97 8.33
C THR A 177 5.87 -15.16 7.18
N ARG A 178 7.04 -15.57 6.69
CA ARG A 178 7.73 -14.89 5.59
C ARG A 178 6.87 -14.78 4.33
N SER A 179 6.05 -15.79 4.04
CA SER A 179 5.14 -15.81 2.88
C SER A 179 3.97 -14.83 3.03
N GLU A 180 3.40 -14.66 4.22
CA GLU A 180 2.37 -13.64 4.49
C GLU A 180 2.93 -12.23 4.38
N TYR A 181 4.16 -12.00 4.88
CA TYR A 181 4.83 -10.72 4.74
C TYR A 181 5.08 -10.36 3.27
N ILE A 182 5.55 -11.31 2.45
CA ILE A 182 5.76 -11.12 1.00
C ILE A 182 4.42 -10.75 0.32
N ARG A 183 3.35 -11.52 0.55
CA ARG A 183 2.02 -11.21 -0.03
C ARG A 183 1.51 -9.82 0.35
N ARG A 184 1.72 -9.41 1.60
CA ARG A 184 1.34 -8.07 2.06
C ARG A 184 2.12 -6.98 1.33
N LYS A 185 3.42 -7.19 1.11
CA LYS A 185 4.28 -6.28 0.36
C LYS A 185 3.85 -6.18 -1.10
N GLU A 186 3.59 -7.30 -1.76
CA GLU A 186 3.06 -7.34 -3.14
C GLU A 186 1.74 -6.59 -3.27
N TYR A 187 0.82 -6.77 -2.32
CA TYR A 187 -0.45 -6.03 -2.28
C TYR A 187 -0.24 -4.52 -2.15
N SER A 188 0.71 -4.11 -1.31
CA SER A 188 1.05 -2.69 -1.13
C SER A 188 1.69 -2.08 -2.38
N GLU A 189 2.54 -2.84 -3.07
CA GLU A 189 3.09 -2.43 -4.37
C GLU A 189 1.99 -2.31 -5.44
N ALA A 190 1.00 -3.19 -5.45
CA ALA A 190 -0.16 -3.08 -6.33
C ALA A 190 -0.97 -1.80 -6.03
N LEU A 191 -1.21 -1.48 -4.74
CA LEU A 191 -1.88 -0.23 -4.35
C LEU A 191 -1.11 1.01 -4.82
N LYS A 192 0.21 1.04 -4.63
CA LYS A 192 1.07 2.11 -5.16
C LYS A 192 0.87 2.30 -6.67
N ASN A 193 0.83 1.21 -7.43
CA ASN A 193 0.61 1.27 -8.88
C ASN A 193 -0.78 1.84 -9.22
N ILE A 194 -1.82 1.43 -8.50
CA ILE A 194 -3.18 1.97 -8.66
C ILE A 194 -3.20 3.49 -8.40
N TYR A 195 -2.57 3.96 -7.33
CA TYR A 195 -2.47 5.40 -7.05
C TYR A 195 -1.73 6.17 -8.15
N SER A 196 -0.64 5.58 -8.68
CA SER A 196 0.11 6.19 -9.78
C SER A 196 -0.71 6.31 -11.07
N ILE A 197 -1.50 5.28 -11.39
CA ILE A 197 -2.40 5.27 -12.56
C ILE A 197 -3.50 6.32 -12.36
N ASN A 198 -4.12 6.38 -11.18
CA ASN A 198 -5.15 7.37 -10.89
C ASN A 198 -4.62 8.81 -11.00
N TYR A 199 -3.42 9.07 -10.47
CA TYR A 199 -2.77 10.37 -10.62
C TYR A 199 -2.54 10.74 -12.09
N LEU A 200 -2.09 9.78 -12.91
CA LEU A 200 -1.93 10.00 -14.35
C LEU A 200 -3.27 10.25 -15.03
N MET A 201 -4.33 9.51 -14.68
CA MET A 201 -5.69 9.72 -15.21
C MET A 201 -6.21 11.13 -14.91
N VAL A 202 -6.10 11.59 -13.66
CA VAL A 202 -6.53 12.95 -13.26
C VAL A 202 -5.75 14.00 -14.04
N LYS A 203 -4.43 13.86 -14.17
CA LYS A 203 -3.64 14.79 -14.99
C LYS A 203 -4.09 14.77 -16.44
N THR A 204 -4.27 13.60 -17.06
CA THR A 204 -4.73 13.52 -18.45
C THR A 204 -6.10 14.16 -18.66
N ASN A 205 -7.02 14.04 -17.69
CA ASN A 205 -8.33 14.69 -17.78
C ASN A 205 -8.20 16.22 -17.66
N GLN A 206 -7.35 16.72 -16.77
CA GLN A 206 -7.06 18.17 -16.67
C GLN A 206 -6.40 18.73 -17.93
N PHE A 207 -5.58 17.94 -18.64
CA PHE A 207 -5.02 18.33 -19.93
C PHE A 207 -6.09 18.36 -21.03
N LYS A 208 -6.98 17.35 -21.08
CA LYS A 208 -8.11 17.32 -22.01
C LYS A 208 -9.09 18.49 -21.81
N GLU A 209 -9.41 18.84 -20.57
CA GLU A 209 -10.26 19.99 -20.25
C GLU A 209 -9.63 21.33 -20.69
N LYS A 210 -8.30 21.44 -20.66
CA LYS A 210 -7.58 22.63 -21.14
C LYS A 210 -7.49 22.73 -22.66
N GLU A 211 -7.44 21.60 -23.38
CA GLU A 211 -7.46 21.60 -24.86
C GLU A 211 -8.85 21.94 -25.43
N VAL A 212 -9.93 21.50 -24.78
CA VAL A 212 -11.31 21.80 -25.21
C VAL A 212 -11.67 23.29 -25.06
N GLY A 213 -11.02 24.03 -24.17
CA GLY A 213 -11.24 25.47 -23.97
C GLY A 213 -10.53 26.42 -24.97
N SER A 214 -9.84 25.89 -25.98
CA SER A 214 -8.96 26.68 -26.87
C SER A 214 -9.29 26.64 -28.38
N ASN A 215 -10.43 26.04 -28.77
CA ASN A 215 -10.83 25.87 -30.18
C ASN A 215 -12.03 26.74 -30.60
N GLU A 216 -11.99 28.04 -30.31
CA GLU A 216 -12.85 29.03 -30.97
C GLU A 216 -12.12 30.37 -31.11
N TYR A 217 -11.11 30.42 -31.99
CA TYR A 217 -10.64 31.67 -32.56
C TYR A 217 -10.49 31.47 -34.06
N GLU A 218 -11.50 31.93 -34.80
CA GLU A 218 -11.44 32.12 -36.25
C GLU A 218 -10.32 33.11 -36.59
N ILE A 219 -9.25 32.63 -37.20
CA ILE A 219 -8.22 33.50 -37.78
C ILE A 219 -8.68 33.92 -39.17
N LYS A 220 -9.24 35.13 -39.29
CA LYS A 220 -9.37 35.82 -40.57
C LYS A 220 -7.97 36.20 -41.09
N PRO A 221 -7.60 35.90 -42.34
CA PRO A 221 -6.30 36.26 -42.87
C PRO A 221 -6.36 37.72 -43.34
N ASN A 222 -5.77 38.64 -42.59
CA ASN A 222 -5.51 39.99 -43.09
C ASN A 222 -4.01 40.18 -43.34
N ASN A 223 -3.65 40.10 -44.61
CA ASN A 223 -2.41 40.58 -45.19
C ASN A 223 -2.22 42.07 -44.89
N SER A 224 -1.15 42.43 -44.17
CA SER A 224 -0.51 43.73 -44.36
C SER A 224 0.99 43.67 -44.08
N LYS A 225 1.74 43.77 -45.18
CA LYS A 225 3.13 44.25 -45.36
C LYS A 225 4.03 44.27 -44.12
N VAL A 226 4.93 43.30 -44.07
CA VAL A 226 6.18 43.34 -43.32
C VAL A 226 6.96 44.61 -43.72
N LYS A 227 7.13 45.55 -42.79
CA LYS A 227 8.17 46.58 -42.89
C LYS A 227 9.47 46.04 -42.31
N SER A 228 10.55 46.44 -42.97
CA SER A 228 11.92 45.96 -42.91
C SER A 228 12.58 46.01 -41.52
N GLN A 229 13.57 45.14 -41.37
CA GLN A 229 14.19 44.65 -40.14
C GLN A 229 15.23 45.60 -39.51
N GLU A 230 15.18 46.91 -39.77
CA GLU A 230 16.33 47.82 -39.52
C GLU A 230 16.06 49.03 -38.59
N GLU A 231 14.87 49.21 -38.02
CA GLU A 231 14.58 50.39 -37.16
C GLU A 231 14.59 50.15 -35.63
N ILE A 232 15.03 48.98 -35.13
CA ILE A 232 15.04 48.69 -33.67
C ILE A 232 16.42 48.92 -33.02
N ILE A 233 17.39 49.52 -33.74
CA ILE A 233 18.68 49.88 -33.15
C ILE A 233 18.63 51.33 -32.66
N LYS A 234 18.13 51.50 -31.42
CA LYS A 234 18.57 52.51 -30.43
C LYS A 234 17.76 52.35 -29.14
N VAL A 235 18.38 51.70 -28.15
CA VAL A 235 18.64 52.24 -26.80
C VAL A 235 19.21 51.08 -25.94
N ASN A 236 20.37 51.37 -25.37
CA ASN A 236 21.29 50.53 -24.59
C ASN A 236 20.65 49.74 -23.41
N LYS A 237 21.21 48.54 -23.13
CA LYS A 237 21.06 47.62 -21.96
C LYS A 237 20.24 46.30 -22.10
N ARG A 238 20.05 45.68 -23.28
CA ARG A 238 19.18 44.48 -23.44
C ARG A 238 19.81 43.18 -24.02
N ASP A 239 21.08 43.17 -24.41
CA ASP A 239 21.64 42.03 -25.17
C ASP A 239 21.93 40.78 -24.31
N ASP A 240 22.31 40.95 -23.04
CA ASP A 240 22.52 39.82 -22.11
C ASP A 240 21.21 39.10 -21.74
N ASP A 241 20.11 39.85 -21.61
CA ASP A 241 18.79 39.32 -21.31
C ASP A 241 18.21 38.52 -22.49
N MET A 242 18.46 38.96 -23.74
CA MET A 242 18.04 38.24 -24.93
C MET A 242 18.77 36.90 -25.09
N LEU A 243 20.08 36.86 -24.87
CA LEU A 243 20.85 35.61 -24.93
C LEU A 243 20.41 34.62 -23.84
N CYS A 244 20.09 35.12 -22.64
CA CYS A 244 19.52 34.34 -21.54
C CYS A 244 18.16 33.75 -21.90
N LEU A 245 17.28 34.53 -22.53
CA LEU A 245 15.97 34.08 -22.99
C LEU A 245 16.07 33.03 -24.11
N PHE A 246 16.98 33.18 -25.06
CA PHE A 246 17.22 32.18 -26.11
C PHE A 246 17.73 30.85 -25.53
N LYS A 247 18.69 30.88 -24.60
CA LYS A 247 19.18 29.66 -23.91
C LYS A 247 18.05 28.99 -23.12
N LYS A 248 17.19 29.77 -22.49
CA LYS A 248 16.01 29.28 -21.76
C LYS A 248 14.99 28.65 -22.70
N TYR A 249 14.71 29.26 -23.85
CA TYR A 249 13.82 28.75 -24.89
C TYR A 249 14.32 27.40 -25.45
N TYR A 250 15.60 27.30 -25.82
CA TYR A 250 16.20 26.04 -26.30
C TYR A 250 16.20 24.94 -25.22
N SER A 251 16.48 25.29 -23.96
CA SER A 251 16.41 24.34 -22.85
C SER A 251 14.99 23.82 -22.61
N ILE A 252 13.98 24.68 -22.77
CA ILE A 252 12.57 24.29 -22.66
C ILE A 252 12.16 23.39 -23.83
N ASN A 253 12.51 23.75 -25.08
CA ASN A 253 12.18 22.92 -26.24
C ASN A 253 12.82 21.54 -26.19
N SER A 254 14.10 21.44 -25.79
CA SER A 254 14.77 20.14 -25.60
C SER A 254 14.09 19.28 -24.53
N LYS A 255 13.58 19.90 -23.44
CA LYS A 255 12.78 19.18 -22.45
C LYS A 255 11.44 18.70 -23.01
N VAL A 256 10.77 19.51 -23.84
CA VAL A 256 9.51 19.15 -24.49
C VAL A 256 9.71 17.94 -25.40
N GLU A 257 10.78 17.93 -26.17
CA GLU A 257 11.14 16.81 -27.06
C GLU A 257 11.40 15.53 -26.27
N LEU A 258 12.19 15.60 -25.19
CA LEU A 258 12.42 14.48 -24.27
C LEU A 258 11.12 13.95 -23.63
N TYR A 259 10.13 14.81 -23.37
CA TYR A 259 8.85 14.38 -22.84
C TYR A 259 7.96 13.71 -23.89
N LYS A 260 8.09 14.06 -25.17
CA LYS A 260 7.40 13.38 -26.28
C LYS A 260 7.93 11.95 -26.44
N ASP A 261 9.24 11.77 -26.46
CA ASP A 261 9.86 10.44 -26.58
C ASP A 261 9.44 9.52 -25.43
N LYS A 262 9.43 10.05 -24.20
CA LYS A 262 8.95 9.31 -23.02
C LYS A 262 7.47 8.96 -23.10
N TYR A 263 6.65 9.83 -23.68
CA TYR A 263 5.23 9.56 -23.87
C TYR A 263 5.01 8.42 -24.86
N GLU A 264 5.78 8.39 -25.96
CA GLU A 264 5.74 7.29 -26.94
C GLU A 264 6.18 5.96 -26.32
N GLU A 265 7.28 5.95 -25.55
CA GLU A 265 7.76 4.75 -24.86
C GLU A 265 6.72 4.20 -23.86
N ILE A 266 6.09 5.08 -23.08
CA ILE A 266 5.02 4.70 -22.15
C ILE A 266 3.82 4.13 -22.91
N ASN A 267 3.42 4.74 -24.03
CA ASN A 267 2.31 4.22 -24.84
C ASN A 267 2.61 2.85 -25.43
N GLU A 268 3.84 2.59 -25.86
CA GLU A 268 4.25 1.25 -26.31
C GLU A 268 4.18 0.21 -25.19
N THR A 269 4.68 0.53 -24.00
CA THR A 269 4.63 -0.39 -22.85
C THR A 269 3.18 -0.66 -22.43
N LEU A 270 2.32 0.35 -22.46
CA LEU A 270 0.90 0.24 -22.18
C LEU A 270 0.19 -0.66 -23.20
N ASN A 271 0.51 -0.51 -24.49
CA ASN A 271 0.00 -1.39 -25.55
C ASN A 271 0.46 -2.84 -25.37
N LYS A 272 1.71 -3.08 -24.97
CA LYS A 272 2.24 -4.41 -24.65
C LYS A 272 1.52 -5.04 -23.45
N LEU A 273 1.29 -4.25 -22.39
CA LEU A 273 0.54 -4.69 -21.20
C LEU A 273 -0.92 -5.03 -21.54
N LYS A 274 -1.59 -4.19 -22.33
CA LYS A 274 -2.98 -4.43 -22.78
C LYS A 274 -3.11 -5.75 -23.56
N LYS A 275 -2.14 -6.07 -24.42
CA LYS A 275 -2.07 -7.36 -25.12
C LYS A 275 -1.92 -8.54 -24.14
N LYS A 276 -1.09 -8.41 -23.11
CA LYS A 276 -0.93 -9.44 -22.07
C LYS A 276 -2.20 -9.64 -21.25
N TYR A 277 -2.85 -8.55 -20.86
CA TYR A 277 -4.12 -8.57 -20.13
C TYR A 277 -5.20 -9.35 -20.91
N ASN A 278 -5.40 -9.01 -22.19
CA ASN A 278 -6.37 -9.70 -23.05
C ASN A 278 -6.07 -11.20 -23.18
N LYS A 279 -4.81 -11.62 -23.13
CA LYS A 279 -4.42 -13.04 -23.15
C LYS A 279 -4.83 -13.76 -21.86
N VAL A 280 -4.60 -13.12 -20.71
CA VAL A 280 -5.00 -13.67 -19.40
C VAL A 280 -6.53 -13.75 -19.30
N GLU A 281 -7.22 -12.72 -19.76
CA GLU A 281 -8.69 -12.66 -19.77
C GLU A 281 -9.31 -13.81 -20.60
N ARG A 282 -8.75 -14.08 -21.79
CA ARG A 282 -9.17 -15.24 -22.61
C ARG A 282 -8.93 -16.56 -21.89
N LEU A 283 -7.78 -16.73 -21.24
CA LEU A 283 -7.49 -17.95 -20.48
C LEU A 283 -8.46 -18.13 -19.32
N TYR A 284 -8.77 -17.05 -18.59
CA TYR A 284 -9.76 -17.08 -17.52
C TYR A 284 -11.13 -17.56 -18.02
N PHE A 285 -11.59 -17.05 -19.16
CA PHE A 285 -12.86 -17.47 -19.74
C PHE A 285 -12.86 -18.96 -20.13
N LEU A 286 -11.78 -19.44 -20.74
CA LEU A 286 -11.61 -20.86 -21.09
C LEU A 286 -11.59 -21.77 -19.85
N PHE A 287 -10.90 -21.35 -18.79
CA PHE A 287 -10.89 -22.10 -17.52
C PHE A 287 -12.27 -22.11 -16.86
N LYS A 288 -12.99 -21.00 -16.89
CA LYS A 288 -14.36 -20.89 -16.37
C LYS A 288 -15.31 -21.85 -17.10
N GLU A 289 -15.26 -21.93 -18.43
CA GLU A 289 -16.08 -22.90 -19.18
C GLU A 289 -15.74 -24.35 -18.83
N LYS A 290 -14.45 -24.69 -18.70
CA LYS A 290 -14.02 -26.03 -18.29
C LYS A 290 -14.50 -26.39 -16.89
N TYR A 291 -14.42 -25.44 -15.96
CA TYR A 291 -14.92 -25.61 -14.60
C TYR A 291 -16.42 -25.89 -14.60
N ASN A 292 -17.21 -25.08 -15.29
CA ASN A 292 -18.67 -25.26 -15.36
C ASN A 292 -19.04 -26.63 -15.95
N ARG A 293 -18.33 -27.11 -16.99
CA ARG A 293 -18.56 -28.47 -17.55
C ARG A 293 -18.24 -29.58 -16.55
N ALA A 294 -17.18 -29.41 -15.77
CA ALA A 294 -16.81 -30.37 -14.73
C ALA A 294 -17.86 -30.38 -13.62
N GLU A 295 -18.34 -29.21 -13.20
CA GLU A 295 -19.40 -29.03 -12.21
C GLU A 295 -20.70 -29.73 -12.63
N SER A 296 -21.19 -29.49 -13.85
CA SER A 296 -22.38 -30.19 -14.36
C SER A 296 -22.20 -31.71 -14.44
N LYS A 297 -20.98 -32.19 -14.69
CA LYS A 297 -20.69 -33.63 -14.70
C LYS A 297 -20.71 -34.23 -13.30
N VAL A 298 -20.22 -33.50 -12.31
CA VAL A 298 -20.30 -33.90 -10.90
C VAL A 298 -21.76 -33.98 -10.46
N GLU A 299 -22.58 -32.96 -10.75
CA GLU A 299 -24.01 -32.97 -10.45
C GLU A 299 -24.74 -34.17 -11.08
N PHE A 300 -24.44 -34.48 -12.34
CA PHE A 300 -25.01 -35.65 -13.02
C PHE A 300 -24.62 -36.98 -12.35
N LEU A 301 -23.36 -37.14 -11.98
CA LEU A 301 -22.88 -38.34 -11.30
C LEU A 301 -23.50 -38.48 -9.91
N GLU A 302 -23.62 -37.38 -9.17
CA GLU A 302 -24.30 -37.37 -7.86
C GLU A 302 -25.78 -37.78 -7.99
N ALA A 303 -26.48 -37.31 -9.02
CA ALA A 303 -27.85 -37.74 -9.30
C ALA A 303 -27.91 -39.24 -9.61
N LYS A 304 -26.98 -39.77 -10.41
CA LYS A 304 -26.95 -41.20 -10.76
C LYS A 304 -26.62 -42.08 -9.56
N VAL A 305 -25.74 -41.63 -8.66
CA VAL A 305 -25.45 -42.33 -7.40
C VAL A 305 -26.71 -42.43 -6.54
N LYS A 306 -27.47 -41.34 -6.38
CA LYS A 306 -28.74 -41.36 -5.62
C LYS A 306 -29.76 -42.34 -6.21
N GLU A 307 -29.89 -42.39 -7.53
CA GLU A 307 -30.77 -43.35 -8.22
C GLU A 307 -30.35 -44.80 -7.91
N LEU A 308 -29.05 -45.12 -8.05
CA LEU A 308 -28.52 -46.45 -7.75
C LEU A 308 -28.65 -46.83 -6.26
N GLU A 309 -28.56 -45.86 -5.35
CA GLU A 309 -28.81 -46.08 -3.92
C GLU A 309 -30.27 -46.43 -3.66
N LEU A 310 -31.21 -45.77 -4.35
CA LEU A 310 -32.63 -46.08 -4.28
C LEU A 310 -32.94 -47.47 -4.84
N ASP A 311 -32.42 -47.80 -6.01
CA ASP A 311 -32.56 -49.12 -6.63
C ASP A 311 -32.01 -50.23 -5.73
N ASN A 312 -30.81 -50.02 -5.16
CA ASN A 312 -30.23 -50.97 -4.19
C ASN A 312 -31.11 -51.12 -2.93
N SER A 313 -31.73 -50.04 -2.45
CA SER A 313 -32.66 -50.10 -1.32
C SER A 313 -33.90 -50.92 -1.66
N ILE A 314 -34.46 -50.75 -2.86
CA ILE A 314 -35.61 -51.52 -3.37
C ILE A 314 -35.25 -53.00 -3.54
N ILE A 315 -34.11 -53.31 -4.14
CA ILE A 315 -33.65 -54.70 -4.30
C ILE A 315 -33.46 -55.36 -2.93
N ARG A 316 -32.86 -54.65 -1.97
CA ARG A 316 -32.71 -55.16 -0.59
C ARG A 316 -34.04 -55.39 0.11
N SER A 317 -35.04 -54.54 -0.10
CA SER A 317 -36.37 -54.72 0.50
C SER A 317 -37.12 -55.87 -0.14
N GLN A 318 -37.06 -56.02 -1.47
CA GLN A 318 -37.63 -57.15 -2.21
C GLN A 318 -36.98 -58.47 -1.80
N PHE A 319 -35.64 -58.52 -1.69
CA PHE A 319 -34.92 -59.72 -1.25
C PHE A 319 -35.26 -60.12 0.19
N ARG A 320 -35.46 -59.14 1.09
CA ARG A 320 -35.95 -59.39 2.46
C ARG A 320 -37.39 -59.90 2.46
N ALA A 321 -38.26 -59.39 1.58
CA ALA A 321 -39.64 -59.84 1.45
C ALA A 321 -39.74 -61.27 0.88
N SER A 322 -38.89 -61.63 -0.09
CA SER A 322 -38.83 -62.98 -0.67
C SER A 322 -38.19 -64.02 0.26
N ASN A 323 -37.22 -63.64 1.09
CA ASN A 323 -36.61 -64.55 2.08
C ASN A 323 -37.49 -64.80 3.31
N ASN A 324 -38.56 -64.03 3.52
CA ASN A 324 -39.58 -64.35 4.53
C ASN A 324 -40.52 -65.49 4.10
N SER A 325 -40.42 -66.00 2.86
CA SER A 325 -41.21 -67.15 2.38
C SER A 325 -40.38 -68.40 2.02
N SER A 326 -39.07 -68.44 2.32
CA SER A 326 -38.23 -69.61 2.04
C SER A 326 -37.13 -69.77 3.08
N HIS A 327 -37.17 -70.88 3.83
CA HIS A 327 -36.07 -71.32 4.69
C HIS A 327 -34.84 -71.72 3.85
N TYR A 328 -33.66 -71.17 4.18
CA TYR A 328 -32.30 -71.51 3.68
C TYR A 328 -31.98 -71.12 2.21
N VAL A 329 -30.80 -70.65 1.77
CA VAL A 329 -29.40 -70.60 2.23
C VAL A 329 -28.80 -69.27 1.72
N GLY A 330 -28.22 -68.42 2.58
CA GLY A 330 -27.71 -67.09 2.19
C GLY A 330 -26.19 -66.86 2.34
N ASP A 331 -25.41 -67.90 2.63
CA ASP A 331 -23.99 -67.76 3.00
C ASP A 331 -22.98 -67.90 1.84
N LEU A 332 -23.41 -67.75 0.57
CA LEU A 332 -22.52 -68.02 -0.57
C LEU A 332 -22.32 -66.88 -1.57
N ILE A 333 -22.76 -65.65 -1.31
CA ILE A 333 -22.40 -64.50 -2.16
C ILE A 333 -21.49 -63.56 -1.39
N LYS A 334 -20.18 -63.77 -1.52
CA LYS A 334 -19.15 -62.85 -1.01
C LYS A 334 -19.18 -61.57 -1.83
N THR A 335 -19.10 -60.44 -1.15
CA THR A 335 -19.01 -59.14 -1.81
C THR A 335 -17.66 -59.00 -2.54
N PRO A 336 -17.56 -58.23 -3.64
CA PRO A 336 -16.29 -58.00 -4.34
C PRO A 336 -15.17 -57.46 -3.42
N ARG A 337 -15.55 -56.79 -2.33
CA ARG A 337 -14.64 -56.30 -1.30
C ARG A 337 -14.05 -57.42 -0.45
N GLU A 338 -14.86 -58.43 -0.10
CA GLU A 338 -14.41 -59.61 0.64
C GLU A 338 -13.49 -60.49 -0.22
N GLU A 339 -13.79 -60.61 -1.52
CA GLU A 339 -12.94 -61.27 -2.50
C GLU A 339 -11.58 -60.58 -2.66
N SER A 340 -11.57 -59.24 -2.76
CA SER A 340 -10.33 -58.45 -2.80
C SER A 340 -9.48 -58.60 -1.53
N LEU A 341 -10.10 -58.73 -0.36
CA LEU A 341 -9.39 -58.86 0.92
C LEU A 341 -8.75 -60.24 1.09
N MET A 342 -9.41 -61.28 0.56
CA MET A 342 -8.87 -62.65 0.53
C MET A 342 -7.67 -62.76 -0.43
N ASN A 343 -7.76 -62.20 -1.64
CA ASN A 343 -6.65 -62.20 -2.60
C ASN A 343 -5.40 -61.50 -2.05
N LYS A 344 -5.57 -60.36 -1.36
CA LYS A 344 -4.44 -59.66 -0.70
C LYS A 344 -3.82 -60.47 0.45
N ARG A 345 -4.62 -61.28 1.16
CA ARG A 345 -4.12 -62.17 2.22
C ARG A 345 -3.37 -63.38 1.64
N ALA A 346 -3.86 -63.98 0.56
CA ALA A 346 -3.20 -65.10 -0.12
C ALA A 346 -1.81 -64.70 -0.67
N ILE A 347 -1.72 -63.55 -1.33
CA ILE A 347 -0.44 -63.02 -1.87
C ILE A 347 0.59 -62.79 -0.75
N LYS A 348 0.16 -62.29 0.42
CA LYS A 348 1.06 -62.04 1.57
C LYS A 348 1.61 -63.32 2.20
N ILE A 349 0.89 -64.44 2.08
CA ILE A 349 1.30 -65.72 2.65
C ILE A 349 2.34 -66.40 1.74
N ASP A 350 2.20 -66.29 0.41
CA ASP A 350 3.16 -66.87 -0.54
C ASP A 350 4.51 -66.14 -0.54
N VAL A 351 4.52 -64.80 -0.43
CA VAL A 351 5.76 -64.01 -0.36
C VAL A 351 6.59 -64.38 0.89
N ASN A 352 5.94 -64.55 2.04
CA ASN A 352 6.62 -64.97 3.28
C ASN A 352 7.12 -66.43 3.23
N LYS A 353 6.53 -67.28 2.39
CA LYS A 353 6.98 -68.67 2.19
C LYS A 353 8.19 -68.75 1.25
N GLN A 354 8.28 -67.87 0.26
CA GLN A 354 9.44 -67.79 -0.64
C GLN A 354 10.68 -67.23 0.08
N GLU A 355 10.55 -66.16 0.88
CA GLU A 355 11.69 -65.58 1.61
C GLU A 355 12.29 -66.52 2.67
N ARG A 356 11.54 -67.49 3.19
CA ARG A 356 12.05 -68.50 4.14
C ARG A 356 12.79 -69.66 3.47
N LYS A 357 12.68 -69.85 2.15
CA LYS A 357 13.36 -70.95 1.43
C LYS A 357 14.76 -70.58 0.90
N GLU A 358 15.14 -69.31 0.86
CA GLU A 358 16.42 -68.86 0.27
C GLU A 358 17.57 -68.65 1.27
N LYS A 359 17.44 -69.08 2.53
CA LYS A 359 18.55 -69.05 3.50
C LYS A 359 18.91 -70.44 4.01
N THR A 360 19.77 -71.13 3.26
CA THR A 360 20.62 -72.23 3.75
C THR A 360 22.09 -71.94 3.41
N PRO A 361 23.05 -72.33 4.27
CA PRO A 361 24.43 -71.85 4.23
C PRO A 361 25.33 -72.76 3.40
N GLU A 362 26.08 -72.20 2.44
CA GLU A 362 27.18 -72.92 1.79
C GLU A 362 28.50 -72.75 2.56
N TYR A 363 28.95 -73.90 3.05
CA TYR A 363 30.27 -74.20 3.59
C TYR A 363 31.24 -74.40 2.42
N THR A 364 32.48 -73.92 2.52
CA THR A 364 33.58 -74.40 1.67
C THR A 364 34.86 -74.60 2.50
N PRO A 365 35.74 -75.54 2.07
CA PRO A 365 36.75 -76.20 2.91
C PRO A 365 37.93 -75.34 3.35
#